data_AF-A0AA38J5X9-F1
#
_entry.id   AF-A0AA38J5X9-F1
#
_cell.length_a   1.000
_cell.length_b   1.000
_cell.length_c   1.000
_cell.angle_alpha   90.00
_cell.angle_beta   90.00
_cell.angle_gamma   90.00
#
_symmetry.space_group_name_H-M   'P 1'
#
loop_
_entity.id
_entity.type
_entity.pdbx_description
1 polymer ?
#
loop_
_entity_poly.entity_id
_entity_poly.type
_entity_poly.pdbx_seq_one_letter_code
_entity_poly.pdbx_strand_id
1 'polypeptide(L)'
;MVYSVEQNTFIVMSYYRNGTFVDGAWLYSVAACKQEYLANYPDLEIQETSLEAHIRDVINRFVRTGNVNKGKSSGRPAVSEEVVDDLRERLEQNPQTSLTRLSQQSGVPVTTCHKPAGVGYLRIMIQIFTTFPFAVQIYIFLFLACNVLFQSTEDIYTLRNYGKRSNCSVSTLFPAAVRVASLNIGVVPSLGRGIELETGTIHKVRSQCQKRGLDDFLQVGGSRGLDNANLLLADSVCGLDSKPEKHVEIIACETTTIRLVSSGAFDNSATVAIRQLTPEDINGYMSVICPSEELVE
;
A
#
# COMPACT_ATOMS: atom_id res chain seq x y z
N MET A 1 -12.10 -0.51 22.77
CA MET A 1 -11.01 0.49 22.73
C MET A 1 -10.73 0.87 21.29
N VAL A 2 -10.50 2.16 21.00
CA VAL A 2 -10.06 2.62 19.68
C VAL A 2 -8.57 2.94 19.78
N TYR A 3 -7.75 2.21 19.03
CA TYR A 3 -6.30 2.40 19.01
C TYR A 3 -5.92 3.53 18.06
N SER A 4 -5.02 4.42 18.50
CA SER A 4 -4.52 5.55 17.70
C SER A 4 -3.65 5.07 16.53
N VAL A 5 -3.39 5.98 15.58
CA VAL A 5 -2.50 5.71 14.44
C VAL A 5 -1.07 5.44 14.92
N GLU A 6 -0.60 6.21 15.90
CA GLU A 6 0.70 6.03 16.56
C GLU A 6 0.79 4.66 17.23
N GLN A 7 -0.23 4.25 17.98
CA GLN A 7 -0.26 2.94 18.62
C GLN A 7 -0.22 1.80 17.61
N ASN A 8 -0.97 1.91 16.51
CA ASN A 8 -0.95 0.91 15.45
C ASN A 8 0.40 0.89 14.72
N THR A 9 1.03 2.06 14.55
CA THR A 9 2.36 2.19 13.92
C THR A 9 3.41 1.54 14.80
N PHE A 10 3.37 1.83 16.11
CA PHE A 10 4.22 1.21 17.11
C PHE A 10 4.08 -0.32 17.09
N ILE A 11 2.85 -0.86 17.01
CA ILE A 11 2.62 -2.31 16.91
C ILE A 11 3.37 -2.91 15.73
N VAL A 12 3.24 -2.30 14.53
CA VAL A 12 3.94 -2.79 13.34
C VAL A 12 5.46 -2.72 13.55
N MET A 13 5.98 -1.57 13.99
CA MET A 13 7.41 -1.38 14.22
C MET A 13 7.98 -2.38 15.23
N SER A 14 7.34 -2.50 16.38
CA SER A 14 7.72 -3.42 17.46
C SER A 14 7.67 -4.88 17.01
N TYR A 15 6.64 -5.29 16.29
CA TYR A 15 6.50 -6.66 15.80
C TYR A 15 7.65 -7.08 14.90
N TYR A 16 8.01 -6.23 13.93
CA TYR A 16 9.10 -6.49 13.01
C TYR A 16 10.47 -6.34 13.69
N ARG A 17 10.66 -5.33 14.54
CA ARG A 17 11.92 -5.11 15.29
C ARG A 17 12.30 -6.30 16.16
N ASN A 18 11.31 -6.96 16.77
CA ASN A 18 11.52 -8.14 17.61
C ASN A 18 11.66 -9.44 16.80
N GLY A 19 11.76 -9.37 15.48
CA GLY A 19 12.01 -10.52 14.64
C GLY A 19 13.39 -11.11 14.92
N THR A 20 13.48 -12.44 14.97
CA THR A 20 14.77 -13.16 15.06
C THR A 20 15.00 -13.96 13.79
N PHE A 21 16.23 -13.92 13.28
CA PHE A 21 16.60 -14.69 12.10
C PHE A 21 17.12 -16.07 12.52
N VAL A 22 16.39 -17.12 12.18
CA VAL A 22 16.71 -18.52 12.55
C VAL A 22 16.53 -19.38 11.31
N ASP A 23 17.56 -20.18 10.98
CA ASP A 23 17.55 -21.15 9.87
C ASP A 23 17.12 -20.56 8.51
N GLY A 24 17.57 -19.34 8.20
CA GLY A 24 17.27 -18.69 6.91
C GLY A 24 15.90 -18.00 6.85
N ALA A 25 15.16 -17.94 7.96
CA ALA A 25 13.85 -17.31 8.02
C ALA A 25 13.72 -16.35 9.22
N TRP A 26 12.95 -15.27 9.03
CA TRP A 26 12.57 -14.38 10.13
C TRP A 26 11.38 -14.96 10.91
N LEU A 27 11.57 -15.12 12.21
CA LEU A 27 10.54 -15.53 13.16
C LEU A 27 10.08 -14.31 13.97
N TYR A 28 8.79 -13.99 13.87
CA TYR A 28 8.19 -12.84 14.55
C TYR A 28 7.26 -13.29 15.67
N SER A 29 7.31 -12.61 16.82
CA SER A 29 6.56 -12.98 18.02
C SER A 29 5.54 -11.89 18.41
N VAL A 30 4.25 -12.26 18.37
CA VAL A 30 3.17 -11.41 18.90
C VAL A 30 3.35 -11.18 20.41
N ALA A 31 3.85 -12.18 21.14
CA ALA A 31 4.07 -12.06 22.58
C ALA A 31 5.16 -11.03 22.91
N ALA A 32 6.26 -11.00 22.14
CA ALA A 32 7.32 -10.00 22.31
C ALA A 32 6.81 -8.59 22.02
N CYS A 33 6.06 -8.42 20.92
CA CYS A 33 5.40 -7.16 20.60
C CYS A 33 4.42 -6.71 21.68
N LYS A 34 3.62 -7.63 22.22
CA LYS A 34 2.68 -7.36 23.32
C LYS A 34 3.39 -6.83 24.56
N GLN A 35 4.46 -7.49 24.99
CA GLN A 35 5.23 -7.09 26.17
C GLN A 35 5.79 -5.68 26.01
N GLU A 36 6.36 -5.39 24.84
CA GLU A 36 6.93 -4.08 24.55
C GLU A 36 5.85 -2.99 24.46
N TYR A 37 4.67 -3.32 23.92
CA TYR A 37 3.52 -2.41 23.88
C TYR A 37 3.04 -2.04 25.30
N LEU A 38 2.87 -3.03 26.18
CA LEU A 38 2.45 -2.78 27.55
C LEU A 38 3.48 -1.97 28.35
N ALA A 39 4.78 -2.14 28.05
CA ALA A 39 5.83 -1.33 28.65
C ALA A 39 5.82 0.12 28.15
N ASN A 40 5.46 0.35 26.88
CA ASN A 40 5.43 1.69 26.27
C ASN A 40 4.15 2.48 26.62
N TYR A 41 3.05 1.78 26.91
CA TYR A 41 1.76 2.38 27.29
C TYR A 41 1.23 1.83 28.62
N PRO A 42 1.93 2.07 29.75
CA PRO A 42 1.58 1.47 31.04
C PRO A 42 0.25 1.97 31.63
N ASP A 43 -0.17 3.18 31.25
CA ASP A 43 -1.36 3.85 31.81
C ASP A 43 -2.68 3.39 31.17
N LEU A 44 -2.63 2.51 30.17
CA LEU A 44 -3.81 2.03 29.47
C LEU A 44 -4.30 0.71 30.07
N GLU A 45 -5.50 0.71 30.63
CA GLU A 45 -6.18 -0.52 31.02
C GLU A 45 -6.63 -1.31 29.77
N ILE A 46 -5.79 -2.24 29.32
CA ILE A 46 -6.04 -3.05 28.13
C ILE A 46 -6.20 -4.51 28.51
N GLN A 47 -7.29 -5.12 28.07
CA GLN A 47 -7.49 -6.56 28.20
C GLN A 47 -6.52 -7.31 27.27
N GLU A 48 -5.62 -8.13 27.82
CA GLU A 48 -4.55 -8.81 27.06
C GLU A 48 -5.05 -9.57 25.83
N THR A 49 -6.15 -10.32 25.96
CA THR A 49 -6.73 -11.10 24.86
C THR A 49 -7.24 -10.22 23.72
N SER A 50 -7.73 -9.02 24.04
CA SER A 50 -8.15 -8.05 23.03
C SER A 50 -6.97 -7.40 22.31
N LEU A 51 -5.83 -7.26 22.99
CA LEU A 51 -4.62 -6.67 22.41
C LEU A 51 -3.97 -7.61 21.40
N GLU A 52 -3.87 -8.90 21.72
CA GLU A 52 -3.28 -9.89 20.79
C GLU A 52 -4.06 -10.01 19.48
N ALA A 53 -5.40 -10.03 19.57
CA ALA A 53 -6.27 -10.04 18.40
C ALA A 53 -6.07 -8.77 17.55
N HIS A 54 -5.96 -7.61 18.21
CA HIS A 54 -5.71 -6.34 17.54
C HIS A 54 -4.34 -6.29 16.88
N ILE A 55 -3.28 -6.76 17.54
CA ILE A 55 -1.93 -6.86 16.96
C ILE A 55 -1.97 -7.68 15.67
N ARG A 56 -2.58 -8.87 15.70
CA ARG A 56 -2.72 -9.73 14.51
C ARG A 56 -3.46 -9.02 13.39
N ASP A 57 -4.56 -8.33 13.70
CA ASP A 57 -5.35 -7.59 12.71
C ASP A 57 -4.57 -6.44 12.07
N VAL A 58 -3.77 -5.71 12.85
CA VAL A 58 -2.93 -4.62 12.36
C VAL A 58 -1.81 -5.16 11.47
N ILE A 59 -1.11 -6.21 11.90
CA ILE A 59 -0.05 -6.84 11.11
C ILE A 59 -0.61 -7.41 9.80
N ASN A 60 -1.70 -8.17 9.85
CA ASN A 60 -2.33 -8.72 8.64
C ASN A 60 -2.77 -7.62 7.67
N ARG A 61 -3.25 -6.48 8.19
CA ARG A 61 -3.61 -5.33 7.37
C ARG A 61 -2.37 -4.71 6.72
N PHE A 62 -1.31 -4.51 7.50
CA PHE A 62 -0.07 -3.93 6.99
C PHE A 62 0.53 -4.82 5.91
N VAL A 63 0.65 -6.13 6.14
CA VAL A 63 1.12 -7.11 5.15
C VAL A 63 0.28 -7.05 3.86
N ARG A 64 -1.05 -6.96 3.99
CA ARG A 64 -1.95 -6.94 2.83
C ARG A 64 -1.94 -5.62 2.08
N THR A 65 -1.85 -4.49 2.77
CA THR A 65 -2.18 -3.17 2.21
C THR A 65 -1.04 -2.17 2.24
N GLY A 66 0.07 -2.48 2.92
CA GLY A 66 1.15 -1.53 3.22
C GLY A 66 0.71 -0.36 4.10
N ASN A 67 -0.48 -0.41 4.70
CA ASN A 67 -1.03 0.67 5.51
C ASN A 67 -1.40 0.16 6.89
N VAL A 68 -1.10 0.99 7.89
CA VAL A 68 -1.46 0.74 9.29
C VAL A 68 -2.93 1.12 9.53
N ASN A 69 -3.41 2.15 8.85
CA ASN A 69 -4.79 2.63 8.94
C ASN A 69 -5.76 1.76 8.14
N LYS A 70 -6.99 1.62 8.64
CA LYS A 70 -8.10 1.15 7.80
C LYS A 70 -8.35 2.24 6.77
N GLY A 71 -7.88 2.05 5.53
CA GLY A 71 -8.27 2.91 4.43
C GLY A 71 -9.80 2.99 4.32
N LYS A 72 -10.33 4.03 3.67
CA LYS A 72 -11.76 4.10 3.33
C LYS A 72 -12.16 2.77 2.69
N SER A 73 -13.11 2.05 3.29
CA SER A 73 -13.54 0.77 2.77
C SER A 73 -14.05 0.97 1.35
N SER A 74 -13.48 0.27 0.37
CA SER A 74 -14.09 0.14 -0.94
C SER A 74 -15.43 -0.56 -0.72
N GLY A 75 -16.51 0.21 -0.71
CA GLY A 75 -17.85 -0.35 -0.62
C GLY A 75 -18.10 -1.38 -1.73
N ARG A 76 -19.22 -2.08 -1.62
CA ARG A 76 -19.73 -3.01 -2.65
C ARG A 76 -19.56 -2.42 -4.06
N PRO A 77 -19.13 -3.20 -5.08
CA PRO A 77 -18.96 -2.70 -6.44
C PRO A 77 -20.18 -1.90 -6.87
N ALA A 78 -19.93 -0.68 -7.34
CA ALA A 78 -20.99 0.17 -7.87
C ALA A 78 -21.66 -0.54 -9.05
N VAL A 79 -22.99 -0.43 -9.13
CA VAL A 79 -23.72 -0.69 -10.37
C VAL A 79 -23.07 0.20 -11.44
N SER A 80 -22.84 -0.32 -12.65
CA SER A 80 -22.19 0.46 -13.71
C SER A 80 -22.93 1.78 -13.93
N GLU A 81 -22.18 2.85 -14.22
CA GLU A 81 -22.75 4.20 -14.40
C GLU A 81 -23.82 4.19 -15.50
N GLU A 82 -23.63 3.40 -16.57
CA GLU A 82 -24.63 3.18 -17.64
C GLU A 82 -25.99 2.71 -17.11
N VAL A 83 -26.00 1.80 -16.14
CA VAL A 83 -27.25 1.26 -15.56
C VAL A 83 -27.88 2.25 -14.57
N VAL A 84 -27.06 3.08 -13.91
CA VAL A 84 -27.55 4.14 -13.01
C VAL A 84 -28.20 5.27 -13.80
N ASP A 85 -27.62 5.64 -14.93
CA ASP A 85 -28.14 6.71 -15.79
C ASP A 85 -29.42 6.28 -16.52
N ASP A 86 -29.50 5.03 -17.01
CA ASP A 86 -30.75 4.46 -17.57
C ASP A 86 -31.89 4.45 -16.53
N LEU A 87 -31.59 4.11 -15.27
CA LEU A 87 -32.58 4.14 -14.20
C LEU A 87 -33.01 5.57 -13.83
N ARG A 88 -32.09 6.53 -13.85
CA ARG A 88 -32.37 7.95 -13.57
C ARG A 88 -33.23 8.57 -14.65
N GLU A 89 -32.89 8.37 -15.92
CA GLU A 89 -33.64 8.89 -17.06
C GLU A 89 -35.09 8.39 -17.06
N ARG A 90 -35.32 7.11 -16.75
CA ARG A 90 -36.68 6.53 -16.67
C ARG A 90 -37.51 7.07 -15.50
N LEU A 91 -36.88 7.35 -14.37
CA LEU A 91 -37.54 7.96 -13.21
C LEU A 91 -37.86 9.44 -13.46
N GLU A 92 -37.00 10.15 -14.21
CA GLU A 92 -37.24 11.54 -14.63
C GLU A 92 -38.36 11.63 -15.68
N GLN A 93 -38.43 10.68 -16.62
CA GLN A 93 -39.48 10.62 -17.64
C GLN A 93 -40.85 10.19 -17.07
N ASN A 94 -40.89 9.34 -16.05
CA ASN A 94 -42.14 8.93 -15.43
C ASN A 94 -41.97 8.66 -13.91
N PRO A 95 -42.14 9.70 -13.07
CA PRO A 95 -41.90 9.62 -11.63
C PRO A 95 -42.93 8.78 -10.86
N GLN A 96 -44.02 8.34 -11.51
CA GLN A 96 -45.05 7.47 -10.90
C GLN A 96 -44.81 5.97 -11.20
N THR A 97 -43.70 5.63 -11.84
CA THR A 97 -43.37 4.24 -12.20
C THR A 97 -43.05 3.43 -10.95
N SER A 98 -43.74 2.30 -10.74
CA SER A 98 -43.47 1.40 -9.63
C SER A 98 -42.10 0.73 -9.77
N LEU A 99 -41.41 0.50 -8.65
CA LEU A 99 -40.07 -0.11 -8.65
C LEU A 99 -40.06 -1.53 -9.22
N THR A 100 -41.18 -2.26 -9.13
CA THR A 100 -41.37 -3.57 -9.78
C THR A 100 -41.36 -3.45 -11.30
N ARG A 101 -42.03 -2.42 -11.84
CA ARG A 101 -42.05 -2.15 -13.28
C ARG A 101 -40.68 -1.67 -13.78
N LEU A 102 -39.98 -0.86 -12.99
CA LEU A 102 -38.63 -0.39 -13.29
C LEU A 102 -37.59 -1.53 -13.32
N SER A 103 -37.73 -2.50 -12.41
CA SER A 103 -36.89 -3.71 -12.35
C SER A 103 -37.08 -4.61 -13.56
N GLN A 104 -38.32 -4.83 -13.99
CA GLN A 104 -38.62 -5.64 -15.18
C GLN A 104 -38.07 -5.02 -16.47
N GLN A 105 -38.02 -3.68 -16.54
CA GLN A 105 -37.58 -2.96 -17.74
C GLN A 105 -36.06 -2.81 -17.85
N SER A 106 -35.36 -2.67 -16.72
CA SER A 106 -33.89 -2.51 -16.69
C SER A 106 -33.14 -3.84 -16.52
N GLY A 107 -33.84 -4.94 -16.25
CA GLY A 107 -33.21 -6.24 -15.98
C GLY A 107 -32.45 -6.29 -14.64
N VAL A 108 -32.63 -5.29 -13.78
CA VAL A 108 -31.96 -5.16 -12.48
C VAL A 108 -32.95 -5.54 -11.37
N PRO A 109 -32.56 -6.27 -10.32
CA PRO A 109 -33.47 -6.63 -9.22
C PRO A 109 -34.14 -5.41 -8.56
N VAL A 110 -35.41 -5.53 -8.16
CA VAL A 110 -36.21 -4.47 -7.50
C VAL A 110 -35.46 -3.81 -6.33
N THR A 111 -34.68 -4.59 -5.58
CA THR A 111 -33.83 -4.13 -4.46
C THR A 111 -32.72 -3.16 -4.87
N THR A 112 -32.32 -3.17 -6.14
CA THR A 112 -31.34 -2.23 -6.71
C THR A 112 -32.02 -0.97 -7.25
N CYS A 113 -33.27 -1.08 -7.73
CA CYS A 113 -34.12 0.06 -8.08
C CYS A 113 -34.45 0.93 -6.85
N HIS A 114 -34.36 0.38 -5.63
CA HIS A 114 -34.45 1.14 -4.38
C HIS A 114 -33.23 2.02 -4.09
N LYS A 115 -32.05 1.75 -4.67
CA LYS A 115 -30.82 2.49 -4.36
C LYS A 115 -30.85 3.99 -4.69
N PRO A 116 -31.43 4.47 -5.81
CA PRO A 116 -31.67 5.89 -6.00
C PRO A 116 -32.71 6.48 -5.01
N ALA A 117 -33.42 5.65 -4.24
CA ALA A 117 -34.50 6.06 -3.33
C ALA A 117 -34.23 5.82 -1.82
N GLY A 118 -33.10 5.27 -1.40
CA GLY A 118 -32.83 5.07 0.04
C GLY A 118 -31.55 4.29 0.36
N VAL A 119 -30.65 4.90 1.12
CA VAL A 119 -29.36 4.35 1.57
C VAL A 119 -29.52 3.57 2.88
N GLY A 120 -28.95 2.36 2.98
CA GLY A 120 -28.86 1.59 4.23
C GLY A 120 -27.94 0.34 4.14
N TYR A 121 -26.98 0.23 5.07
CA TYR A 121 -25.96 -0.83 5.20
C TYR A 121 -26.51 -2.16 5.77
N LEU A 122 -25.86 -3.33 5.51
CA LEU A 122 -25.15 -4.21 6.50
C LEU A 122 -24.66 -5.59 5.95
N ARG A 123 -23.46 -5.99 6.44
CA ARG A 123 -22.80 -7.31 6.72
C ARG A 123 -23.20 -8.64 6.06
N ILE A 124 -22.18 -9.49 5.80
CA ILE A 124 -22.14 -10.96 6.05
C ILE A 124 -20.67 -11.34 6.39
N MET A 125 -20.31 -11.68 7.64
CA MET A 125 -20.31 -12.98 8.38
C MET A 125 -19.23 -14.01 7.94
N ILE A 126 -18.37 -14.31 8.91
CA ILE A 126 -17.30 -15.34 8.97
C ILE A 126 -17.95 -16.71 9.24
N GLN A 127 -17.37 -17.80 8.73
CA GLN A 127 -17.44 -19.10 9.39
C GLN A 127 -16.08 -19.81 9.41
N ILE A 128 -15.75 -20.30 10.61
CA ILE A 128 -14.62 -21.16 10.95
C ILE A 128 -15.12 -22.60 10.86
N PHE A 129 -14.32 -23.53 10.34
CA PHE A 129 -14.41 -24.94 10.71
C PHE A 129 -13.01 -25.52 10.90
N THR A 130 -12.82 -26.09 12.08
CA THR A 130 -11.68 -26.89 12.54
C THR A 130 -11.80 -28.33 12.02
N THR A 131 -10.69 -28.98 11.65
CA THR A 131 -10.20 -30.25 12.27
C THR A 131 -9.08 -30.95 11.45
N PHE A 132 -7.99 -31.28 12.16
CA PHE A 132 -6.99 -32.35 11.91
C PHE A 132 -5.88 -32.19 10.83
N PRO A 133 -4.73 -32.89 10.99
CA PRO A 133 -3.41 -32.32 10.76
C PRO A 133 -2.66 -33.08 9.67
N PHE A 134 -2.25 -32.36 8.63
CA PHE A 134 -1.14 -32.79 7.79
C PHE A 134 -0.23 -31.59 7.58
N ALA A 135 0.99 -31.69 8.10
CA ALA A 135 2.07 -30.78 7.79
C ALA A 135 2.47 -31.02 6.33
N VAL A 136 1.84 -30.27 5.42
CA VAL A 136 2.41 -30.05 4.10
C VAL A 136 3.28 -28.82 4.23
N GLN A 137 4.60 -29.00 4.21
CA GLN A 137 5.56 -27.91 4.11
C GLN A 137 5.43 -27.30 2.70
N ILE A 138 4.46 -26.42 2.55
CA ILE A 138 4.22 -25.68 1.33
C ILE A 138 5.21 -24.52 1.30
N TYR A 139 6.36 -24.71 0.65
CA TYR A 139 7.21 -23.62 0.17
C TYR A 139 6.51 -22.92 -1.01
N ILE A 140 5.43 -22.18 -0.76
CA ILE A 140 4.84 -21.29 -1.77
C ILE A 140 5.35 -19.87 -1.49
N PHE A 141 6.41 -19.53 -2.22
CA PHE A 141 6.76 -18.19 -2.70
C PHE A 141 6.31 -17.02 -1.81
N LEU A 142 7.18 -16.64 -0.86
CA LEU A 142 7.15 -15.34 -0.17
C LEU A 142 7.28 -14.15 -1.15
N PHE A 143 7.63 -14.40 -2.42
CA PHE A 143 7.77 -13.42 -3.51
C PHE A 143 6.45 -12.76 -3.97
N LEU A 144 5.31 -13.05 -3.34
CA LEU A 144 4.02 -12.42 -3.65
C LEU A 144 3.64 -11.27 -2.70
N ALA A 145 4.40 -11.08 -1.60
CA ALA A 145 4.20 -9.93 -0.74
C ALA A 145 4.88 -8.72 -1.39
N CYS A 146 4.11 -7.90 -2.12
CA CYS A 146 4.66 -6.73 -2.79
C CYS A 146 4.70 -5.47 -1.89
N ASN A 147 4.28 -5.59 -0.62
CA ASN A 147 4.49 -4.59 0.43
C ASN A 147 5.43 -5.16 1.50
N VAL A 148 6.61 -4.56 1.66
CA VAL A 148 7.68 -5.07 2.53
C VAL A 148 8.18 -3.98 3.46
N LEU A 149 8.42 -4.35 4.72
CA LEU A 149 9.18 -3.53 5.64
C LEU A 149 10.66 -3.89 5.54
N PHE A 150 11.48 -2.94 5.13
CA PHE A 150 12.91 -3.09 4.96
C PHE A 150 13.62 -2.87 6.29
N GLN A 151 14.32 -3.91 6.75
CA GLN A 151 14.97 -3.93 8.06
C GLN A 151 16.51 -3.88 7.95
N SER A 152 17.06 -4.19 6.79
CA SER A 152 18.50 -4.07 6.52
C SER A 152 18.91 -2.61 6.54
N THR A 153 20.17 -2.31 6.87
CA THR A 153 20.72 -0.94 6.83
C THR A 153 21.16 -0.53 5.44
N GLU A 154 21.47 -1.50 4.57
CA GLU A 154 21.81 -1.30 3.17
C GLU A 154 21.51 -2.59 2.39
N ASP A 155 20.75 -2.48 1.30
CA ASP A 155 20.49 -3.61 0.38
C ASP A 155 19.83 -3.12 -0.92
N ILE A 156 19.67 -4.02 -1.87
CA ILE A 156 18.96 -3.81 -3.13
C ILE A 156 17.65 -4.60 -3.10
N TYR A 157 16.55 -3.95 -3.48
CA TYR A 157 15.23 -4.57 -3.51
C TYR A 157 14.54 -4.33 -4.85
N THR A 158 13.87 -5.36 -5.37
CA THR A 158 13.06 -5.27 -6.58
C THR A 158 11.57 -5.35 -6.26
N LEU A 159 10.88 -4.23 -6.46
CA LEU A 159 9.42 -4.15 -6.47
C LEU A 159 8.90 -4.68 -7.80
N ARG A 160 7.91 -5.57 -7.79
CA ARG A 160 7.25 -6.05 -9.01
C ARG A 160 5.77 -6.33 -8.76
N ASN A 161 4.89 -5.87 -9.64
CA ASN A 161 3.46 -6.12 -9.54
C ASN A 161 3.02 -7.41 -10.28
N TYR A 162 3.89 -8.02 -11.09
CA TYR A 162 3.60 -9.23 -11.87
C TYR A 162 2.35 -9.09 -12.76
N GLY A 163 2.16 -7.89 -13.33
CA GLY A 163 0.98 -7.58 -14.16
C GLY A 163 -0.33 -7.44 -13.39
N LYS A 164 -0.31 -7.41 -12.05
CA LYS A 164 -1.52 -7.22 -11.23
C LYS A 164 -1.81 -5.74 -11.02
N ARG A 165 -3.10 -5.39 -10.93
CA ARG A 165 -3.58 -4.07 -10.49
C ARG A 165 -3.45 -3.93 -8.97
N SER A 166 -2.21 -3.81 -8.50
CA SER A 166 -1.88 -3.68 -7.10
C SER A 166 -0.67 -2.78 -6.91
N ASN A 167 -0.76 -1.87 -5.95
CA ASN A 167 0.38 -1.05 -5.54
C ASN A 167 1.33 -1.89 -4.69
N CYS A 168 2.62 -1.70 -4.93
CA CYS A 168 3.70 -2.36 -4.19
C CYS A 168 4.51 -1.31 -3.44
N SER A 169 5.01 -1.62 -2.26
CA SER A 169 5.79 -0.69 -1.47
C SER A 169 6.92 -1.35 -0.68
N VAL A 170 8.01 -0.62 -0.54
CA VAL A 170 9.08 -0.93 0.40
C VAL A 170 9.20 0.26 1.34
N SER A 171 9.01 0.03 2.62
CA SER A 171 9.09 1.06 3.66
C SER A 171 10.21 0.72 4.63
N THR A 172 11.01 1.71 4.99
CA THR A 172 12.04 1.63 6.04
C THR A 172 11.55 2.37 7.29
N LEU A 173 12.11 2.03 8.45
CA LEU A 173 11.86 2.73 9.72
C LEU A 173 12.97 3.73 10.06
N PHE A 174 13.69 4.20 9.05
CA PHE A 174 14.81 5.11 9.23
C PHE A 174 14.93 6.07 8.04
N PRO A 175 15.58 7.24 8.24
CA PRO A 175 16.00 8.10 7.15
C PRO A 175 16.95 7.36 6.21
N ALA A 176 16.66 7.38 4.90
CA ALA A 176 17.41 6.60 3.93
C ALA A 176 17.77 7.40 2.67
N ALA A 177 18.89 7.02 2.07
CA ALA A 177 19.26 7.38 0.72
C ALA A 177 18.74 6.29 -0.23
N VAL A 178 18.03 6.71 -1.26
CA VAL A 178 17.41 5.83 -2.25
C VAL A 178 17.97 6.12 -3.63
N ARG A 179 18.39 5.07 -4.33
CA ARG A 179 18.83 5.15 -5.73
C ARG A 179 18.08 4.13 -6.57
N VAL A 180 17.48 4.57 -7.67
CA VAL A 180 16.88 3.65 -8.64
C VAL A 180 18.00 2.98 -9.44
N ALA A 181 18.05 1.65 -9.40
CA ALA A 181 19.05 0.84 -10.08
C ALA A 181 18.58 0.37 -11.47
N SER A 182 17.28 0.09 -11.61
CA SER A 182 16.65 -0.22 -12.89
C SER A 182 15.15 0.01 -12.81
N LEU A 183 14.53 0.41 -13.92
CA LEU A 183 13.12 0.74 -14.00
C LEU A 183 12.47 0.13 -15.24
N ASN A 184 11.31 -0.49 -15.08
CA ASN A 184 10.40 -0.86 -16.16
C ASN A 184 8.97 -0.59 -15.69
N ILE A 185 8.43 0.57 -16.06
CA ILE A 185 7.09 0.99 -15.63
C ILE A 185 6.34 1.63 -16.80
N GLY A 186 5.13 1.15 -17.07
CA GLY A 186 4.21 1.75 -18.04
C GLY A 186 4.65 1.58 -19.50
N VAL A 187 5.51 0.59 -19.80
CA VAL A 187 6.00 0.31 -21.15
C VAL A 187 5.34 -0.95 -21.69
N VAL A 188 4.72 -0.84 -22.87
CA VAL A 188 4.21 -1.99 -23.63
C VAL A 188 5.41 -2.67 -24.30
N PRO A 189 5.60 -3.99 -24.17
CA PRO A 189 6.48 -4.70 -25.10
C PRO A 189 5.89 -4.52 -26.49
N SER A 190 6.65 -3.88 -27.38
CA SER A 190 6.23 -3.63 -28.76
C SER A 190 5.79 -4.95 -29.40
N LEU A 191 4.50 -5.09 -29.71
CA LEU A 191 3.93 -6.29 -30.34
C LEU A 191 4.80 -6.74 -31.52
N GLY A 192 5.48 -7.88 -31.35
CA GLY A 192 6.09 -8.65 -32.45
C GLY A 192 7.51 -8.27 -32.89
N ARG A 193 8.19 -7.32 -32.24
CA ARG A 193 9.65 -7.16 -32.39
C ARG A 193 10.26 -7.12 -31.01
N GLY A 194 11.05 -8.14 -30.67
CA GLY A 194 11.73 -8.30 -29.37
C GLY A 194 12.81 -7.25 -29.10
N ILE A 195 12.51 -5.98 -29.35
CA ILE A 195 13.33 -4.82 -29.05
C ILE A 195 12.49 -3.95 -28.13
N GLU A 196 12.77 -4.05 -26.83
CA GLU A 196 12.35 -3.05 -25.85
C GLU A 196 13.24 -1.82 -26.08
N LEU A 197 12.67 -0.75 -26.63
CA LEU A 197 13.41 0.48 -26.84
C LEU A 197 13.50 1.21 -25.48
N GLU A 198 14.71 1.43 -24.96
CA GLU A 198 14.90 2.24 -23.76
C GLU A 198 14.25 3.62 -23.98
N THR A 199 13.16 3.89 -23.27
CA THR A 199 12.43 5.17 -23.37
C THR A 199 13.08 6.25 -22.51
N GLY A 200 14.04 5.86 -21.66
CA GLY A 200 14.61 6.69 -20.61
C GLY A 200 13.65 6.86 -19.43
N THR A 201 14.14 7.45 -18.36
CA THR A 201 13.33 7.79 -17.19
C THR A 201 12.81 9.22 -17.27
N ILE A 202 11.55 9.40 -16.88
CA ILE A 202 10.96 10.72 -16.65
C ILE A 202 10.95 10.99 -15.16
N HIS A 203 11.66 12.04 -14.76
CA HIS A 203 11.75 12.50 -13.37
C HIS A 203 10.90 13.76 -13.13
N LYS A 204 10.64 14.06 -11.85
CA LYS A 204 10.12 15.30 -11.24
C LYS A 204 8.68 15.23 -10.73
N VAL A 205 8.55 15.67 -9.48
CA VAL A 205 7.29 16.04 -8.78
C VAL A 205 6.38 17.00 -9.57
N ARG A 206 6.94 17.89 -10.41
CA ARG A 206 6.17 18.89 -11.19
C ARG A 206 5.62 18.35 -12.52
N SER A 207 6.33 17.41 -13.18
CA SER A 207 5.91 16.73 -14.40
C SER A 207 5.47 15.30 -14.09
N GLN A 208 4.45 15.19 -13.24
CA GLN A 208 3.86 13.92 -12.83
C GLN A 208 3.63 13.04 -14.06
N CYS A 209 4.04 11.78 -13.99
CA CYS A 209 3.69 10.75 -14.98
C CYS A 209 2.19 10.78 -15.29
N GLN A 210 1.37 11.01 -14.26
CA GLN A 210 -0.08 11.24 -14.37
C GLN A 210 -0.47 12.40 -15.29
N LYS A 211 0.26 13.53 -15.27
CA LYS A 211 0.00 14.67 -16.18
C LYS A 211 0.28 14.35 -17.64
N ARG A 212 1.07 13.29 -17.91
CA ARG A 212 1.31 12.75 -19.25
C ARG A 212 0.37 11.59 -19.60
N GLY A 213 -0.61 11.29 -18.74
CA GLY A 213 -1.53 10.17 -18.93
C GLY A 213 -0.90 8.80 -18.62
N LEU A 214 0.22 8.77 -17.90
CA LEU A 214 0.83 7.52 -17.43
C LEU A 214 0.28 7.21 -16.03
N ASP A 215 -0.55 6.17 -15.96
CA ASP A 215 -1.20 5.72 -14.73
C ASP A 215 -0.27 4.87 -13.83
N ASP A 216 0.86 4.44 -14.37
CA ASP A 216 1.85 3.60 -13.71
C ASP A 216 3.13 4.40 -13.46
N PHE A 217 3.59 4.43 -12.21
CA PHE A 217 4.76 5.21 -11.80
C PHE A 217 5.31 4.73 -10.46
N LEU A 218 6.58 5.00 -10.22
CA LEU A 218 7.26 4.85 -8.94
C LEU A 218 7.21 6.16 -8.18
N GLN A 219 6.90 6.11 -6.90
CA GLN A 219 7.00 7.22 -5.96
C GLN A 219 8.13 6.95 -4.98
N VAL A 220 9.00 7.93 -4.78
CA VAL A 220 10.03 7.91 -3.73
C VAL A 220 9.74 9.06 -2.79
N GLY A 221 9.67 8.80 -1.50
CA GLY A 221 9.36 9.83 -0.53
C GLY A 221 9.48 9.37 0.92
N GLY A 222 9.05 10.23 1.83
CA GLY A 222 9.03 9.94 3.26
C GLY A 222 7.75 10.39 3.93
N SER A 223 7.47 9.82 5.09
CA SER A 223 6.30 10.15 5.90
C SER A 223 6.64 10.18 7.38
N ARG A 224 5.74 10.73 8.17
CA ARG A 224 5.73 10.53 9.63
C ARG A 224 5.06 9.18 9.91
N GLY A 225 5.76 8.29 10.60
CA GLY A 225 5.30 6.92 10.81
C GLY A 225 5.04 6.13 9.50
N LEU A 226 4.26 5.04 9.58
CA LEU A 226 4.00 4.13 8.46
C LEU A 226 2.70 4.44 7.70
N ASP A 227 2.19 5.67 7.81
CA ASP A 227 1.02 6.10 7.05
C ASP A 227 1.42 6.58 5.65
N ASN A 228 1.41 5.64 4.71
CA ASN A 228 1.78 5.90 3.33
C ASN A 228 0.70 6.72 2.56
N ALA A 229 -0.42 7.11 3.17
CA ALA A 229 -1.44 7.94 2.52
C ALA A 229 -0.96 9.38 2.25
N ASN A 230 -0.13 9.92 3.15
CA ASN A 230 0.39 11.29 3.08
C ASN A 230 1.91 11.31 2.84
N LEU A 231 2.35 10.57 1.82
CA LEU A 231 3.76 10.49 1.45
C LEU A 231 4.26 11.85 0.91
N LEU A 232 5.25 12.45 1.55
CA LEU A 232 5.96 13.60 1.02
C LEU A 232 6.90 13.12 -0.09
N LEU A 233 6.59 13.49 -1.33
CA LEU A 233 7.28 13.00 -2.53
C LEU A 233 8.61 13.75 -2.74
N ALA A 234 9.69 12.97 -2.83
CA ALA A 234 10.98 13.43 -3.34
C ALA A 234 11.01 13.35 -4.86
N ASP A 235 10.59 12.21 -5.41
CA ASP A 235 10.51 12.00 -6.84
C ASP A 235 9.33 11.10 -7.25
N SER A 236 8.96 11.24 -8.51
CA SER A 236 7.99 10.40 -9.20
C SER A 236 8.58 10.00 -10.55
N VAL A 237 8.82 8.71 -10.74
CA VAL A 237 9.56 8.18 -11.90
C VAL A 237 8.71 7.20 -12.70
N CYS A 238 8.77 7.29 -14.03
CA CYS A 238 8.17 6.31 -14.94
C CYS A 238 9.04 6.16 -16.19
N GLY A 239 8.83 5.06 -16.94
CA GLY A 239 9.60 4.74 -18.14
C GLY A 239 10.39 3.43 -18.01
N LEU A 240 11.28 3.21 -18.96
CA LEU A 240 12.15 2.05 -19.06
C LEU A 240 13.61 2.51 -19.10
N ASP A 241 14.38 2.09 -18.10
CA ASP A 241 15.83 2.30 -18.04
C ASP A 241 16.50 1.11 -17.34
N SER A 242 17.45 0.50 -18.03
CA SER A 242 18.21 -0.65 -17.54
C SER A 242 19.42 -0.24 -16.72
N LYS A 243 19.76 1.06 -16.68
CA LYS A 243 20.97 1.58 -16.03
C LYS A 243 20.63 2.22 -14.68
N PRO A 244 21.54 2.09 -13.70
CA PRO A 244 21.37 2.77 -12.44
C PRO A 244 21.43 4.28 -12.65
N GLU A 245 20.50 4.97 -12.02
CA GLU A 245 20.42 6.41 -12.07
C GLU A 245 21.63 7.06 -11.38
N LYS A 246 21.99 8.24 -11.87
CA LYS A 246 23.06 9.05 -11.29
C LYS A 246 22.60 9.82 -10.05
N HIS A 247 21.30 10.02 -9.90
CA HIS A 247 20.72 10.77 -8.80
C HIS A 247 20.40 9.84 -7.62
N VAL A 248 20.63 10.35 -6.42
CA VAL A 248 20.30 9.68 -5.16
C VAL A 248 19.36 10.60 -4.40
N GLU A 249 18.20 10.08 -4.05
CA GLU A 249 17.20 10.81 -3.28
C GLU A 249 17.50 10.65 -1.79
N ILE A 250 17.71 11.76 -1.10
CA ILE A 250 18.03 11.79 0.33
C ILE A 250 16.75 12.12 1.10
N ILE A 251 16.21 11.12 1.81
CA ILE A 251 14.93 11.22 2.52
C ILE A 251 15.19 11.34 4.02
N ALA A 252 15.08 12.57 4.54
CA ALA A 252 15.22 12.88 5.96
C ALA A 252 13.85 12.88 6.66
N CYS A 253 13.23 11.70 6.72
CA CYS A 253 11.97 11.44 7.40
C CYS A 253 12.12 10.25 8.35
N GLU A 254 11.21 10.11 9.31
CA GLU A 254 11.16 8.95 10.21
C GLU A 254 11.06 7.63 9.43
N THR A 255 10.26 7.63 8.37
CA THR A 255 10.15 6.51 7.44
C THR A 255 10.43 6.97 6.02
N THR A 256 11.16 6.13 5.29
CA THR A 256 11.33 6.27 3.84
C THR A 256 10.50 5.20 3.15
N THR A 257 9.62 5.60 2.24
CA THR A 257 8.76 4.69 1.48
C THR A 257 8.95 4.86 -0.02
N ILE A 258 9.13 3.74 -0.69
CA ILE A 258 9.18 3.63 -2.14
C ILE A 258 7.92 2.87 -2.55
N ARG A 259 7.06 3.49 -3.37
CA ARG A 259 5.78 2.91 -3.78
C ARG A 259 5.69 2.82 -5.30
N LEU A 260 5.52 1.61 -5.80
CA LEU A 260 5.10 1.34 -7.17
C LEU A 260 3.57 1.44 -7.27
N VAL A 261 3.08 2.43 -8.01
CA VAL A 261 1.66 2.59 -8.35
C VAL A 261 1.40 1.90 -9.68
N SER A 262 0.39 1.04 -9.72
CA SER A 262 0.08 0.23 -10.91
C SER A 262 -1.41 0.16 -11.21
N SER A 263 -1.76 0.47 -12.46
CA SER A 263 -3.06 0.25 -13.09
C SER A 263 -3.33 -1.23 -13.39
N GLY A 264 -2.30 -2.07 -13.41
CA GLY A 264 -2.37 -3.48 -13.82
C GLY A 264 -2.39 -3.69 -15.33
N ALA A 265 -2.20 -2.64 -16.14
CA ALA A 265 -2.05 -2.78 -17.58
C ALA A 265 -0.68 -3.33 -17.99
N PHE A 266 0.32 -3.21 -17.11
CA PHE A 266 1.71 -3.57 -17.38
C PHE A 266 2.31 -4.42 -16.25
N ASP A 267 3.31 -5.25 -16.61
CA ASP A 267 4.19 -5.91 -15.64
C ASP A 267 5.33 -4.97 -15.26
N ASN A 268 5.04 -4.15 -14.27
CA ASN A 268 5.94 -3.13 -13.76
C ASN A 268 6.93 -3.74 -12.78
N SER A 269 8.20 -3.36 -12.94
CA SER A 269 9.26 -3.67 -12.00
C SER A 269 10.18 -2.47 -11.77
N ALA A 270 10.63 -2.33 -10.53
CA ALA A 270 11.55 -1.27 -10.12
C ALA A 270 12.56 -1.85 -9.14
N THR A 271 13.83 -1.75 -9.46
CA THR A 271 14.93 -2.15 -8.57
C THR A 271 15.52 -0.90 -7.95
N VAL A 272 15.59 -0.88 -6.63
CA VAL A 272 16.06 0.25 -5.84
C VAL A 272 17.14 -0.20 -4.88
N ALA A 273 18.21 0.58 -4.78
CA ALA A 273 19.20 0.46 -3.73
C ALA A 273 18.81 1.41 -2.60
N ILE A 274 18.73 0.87 -1.39
CA ILE A 274 18.33 1.60 -0.18
C ILE A 274 19.47 1.48 0.81
N ARG A 275 19.90 2.62 1.38
CA ARG A 275 20.85 2.62 2.49
C ARG A 275 20.42 3.64 3.55
N GLN A 276 20.69 3.35 4.81
CA GLN A 276 20.51 4.31 5.89
C GLN A 276 21.39 5.54 5.65
N LEU A 277 20.89 6.71 6.02
CA LEU A 277 21.67 7.94 5.93
C LEU A 277 22.86 7.91 6.88
N THR A 278 23.99 8.41 6.40
CA THR A 278 25.20 8.62 7.21
C THR A 278 25.31 10.10 7.61
N PRO A 279 26.13 10.44 8.63
CA PRO A 279 26.32 11.83 9.03
C PRO A 279 26.81 12.75 7.89
N GLU A 280 27.51 12.21 6.90
CA GLU A 280 27.96 12.95 5.72
C GLU A 280 26.79 13.40 4.83
N ASP A 281 25.75 12.57 4.70
CA ASP A 281 24.56 12.91 3.93
C ASP A 281 23.77 14.05 4.56
N ILE A 282 23.78 14.12 5.90
CA ILE A 282 23.08 15.14 6.68
C ILE A 282 23.66 16.54 6.41
N ASN A 283 24.93 16.63 6.05
CA ASN A 283 25.59 17.89 5.69
C ASN A 283 25.37 18.28 4.21
N GLY A 284 24.71 17.42 3.44
CA GLY A 284 24.44 17.61 2.01
C GLY A 284 23.06 18.21 1.72
N TYR A 285 22.69 18.18 0.44
CA TYR A 285 21.35 18.53 -0.01
C TYR A 285 20.37 17.38 0.31
N MET A 286 19.30 17.67 1.03
CA MET A 286 18.22 16.72 1.31
C MET A 286 17.07 16.92 0.31
N SER A 287 16.55 15.83 -0.25
CA SER A 287 15.44 15.88 -1.20
C SER A 287 14.10 16.17 -0.51
N VAL A 288 13.87 15.52 0.64
CA VAL A 288 12.67 15.70 1.47
C VAL A 288 13.07 15.70 2.94
N ILE A 289 12.48 16.62 3.70
CA ILE A 289 12.60 16.70 5.16
C ILE A 289 11.19 16.67 5.73
N CYS A 290 10.89 15.70 6.60
CA CYS A 290 9.65 15.70 7.35
C CYS A 290 9.83 16.56 8.60
N PRO A 291 9.00 17.59 8.84
CA PRO A 291 9.12 18.40 10.05
C PRO A 291 8.92 17.51 11.29
N SER A 292 9.67 17.74 12.37
CA SER A 292 9.36 17.20 13.70
C SER A 292 8.29 18.06 14.37
N GLU A 293 7.56 17.53 15.36
CA GLU A 293 6.50 18.26 16.06
C GLU A 293 7.01 19.42 16.93
N GLU A 294 8.32 19.53 17.17
CA GLU A 294 8.94 20.58 18.01
C GLU A 294 9.01 21.98 17.37
N LEU A 295 8.46 22.18 16.16
CA LEU A 295 8.47 23.47 15.45
C LEU A 295 7.07 24.06 15.21
N VAL A 296 6.06 23.55 15.92
CA VAL A 296 4.72 24.15 15.96
C VAL A 296 4.40 24.59 17.40
N GLU A 297 5.24 25.47 17.95
CA GLU A 297 4.88 26.36 19.06
C GLU A 297 5.02 27.82 18.64
#